data_AF-A0AAD8XST6-F1
#
_entry.id   AF-A0AAD8XST6-F1
#
_cell.length_a   1.000
_cell.length_b   1.000
_cell.length_c   1.000
_cell.angle_alpha   90.00
_cell.angle_beta   90.00
_cell.angle_gamma   90.00
#
_symmetry.space_group_name_H-M   'P 1'
#
loop_
_entity.id
_entity.type
_entity.pdbx_description
1 polymer ?
#
loop_
_entity_poly.entity_id
_entity_poly.type
_entity_poly.pdbx_seq_one_letter_code
_entity_poly.pdbx_strand_id
1 'polypeptide(L)'
;MASNTAAPPVTLHPDNLPDDLVCSICLTVPADPLITPCDHVFCKPCIRQALNVRNVCPIDRRPCTVGQLKRLEGLSLRVWSGIQVKCGGHESGCAWRGSIADYATHVENNCNVGRNPVGNNVDVNLELTEEVDALRRENLEMKEQLEESRRANRMRDVLLREAVVTATDRTCDHFAPIIEQLGRERDSLRQSRDALRENLNNRPNLPRIFYGDYYFGREEVTELSQLISRYLDEAPIEIDSNKIFNCVRTCYIALDKHYVDNPDTYWYDMRMLLGTCLASGWFTDNQWNNIDSWYRKHFGNVNGP
;
A
#
# COMPACT_ATOMS: atom_id res chain seq x y z
N MET A 1 -48.56 36.40 -1.03
CA MET A 1 -48.78 34.96 -0.80
C MET A 1 -47.45 34.27 -1.00
N ALA A 2 -46.78 33.85 0.09
CA ALA A 2 -45.52 33.13 0.02
C ALA A 2 -45.82 31.63 0.17
N SER A 3 -45.61 30.87 -0.91
CA SER A 3 -45.78 29.42 -0.93
C SER A 3 -44.68 28.78 -0.09
N ASN A 4 -45.07 28.23 1.05
CA ASN A 4 -44.21 27.51 1.96
C ASN A 4 -44.15 26.04 1.51
N THR A 5 -43.24 25.69 0.60
CA THR A 5 -43.02 24.31 0.18
C THR A 5 -41.99 23.67 1.12
N ALA A 6 -42.46 22.91 2.11
CA ALA A 6 -41.60 22.08 2.94
C ALA A 6 -40.95 20.97 2.07
N ALA A 7 -39.64 20.81 2.18
CA ALA A 7 -38.91 19.75 1.49
C ALA A 7 -39.41 18.36 1.95
N PRO A 8 -39.46 17.36 1.06
CA PRO A 8 -39.86 16.01 1.42
C PRO A 8 -38.88 15.37 2.42
N PRO A 9 -39.33 14.44 3.27
CA PRO A 9 -38.48 13.76 4.24
C PRO A 9 -37.39 12.93 3.54
N VAL A 10 -36.15 13.09 3.98
CA VAL A 10 -35.00 12.34 3.49
C VAL A 10 -35.07 10.91 4.04
N THR A 11 -35.15 9.92 3.15
CA THR A 11 -35.14 8.49 3.51
C THR A 11 -33.70 7.94 3.50
N LEU A 12 -33.33 7.18 4.53
CA LEU A 12 -32.02 6.51 4.60
C LEU A 12 -31.95 5.34 3.62
N HIS A 13 -30.84 5.19 2.89
CA HIS A 13 -30.55 4.00 2.09
C HIS A 13 -29.93 2.93 3.00
N PRO A 14 -30.60 1.79 3.27
CA PRO A 14 -30.23 0.88 4.35
C PRO A 14 -28.92 0.10 4.13
N ASP A 15 -28.47 -0.03 2.88
CA ASP A 15 -27.39 -0.97 2.53
C ASP A 15 -26.02 -0.32 2.24
N ASN A 16 -25.89 1.00 2.35
CA ASN A 16 -24.65 1.70 2.06
C ASN A 16 -24.03 2.27 3.34
N LEU A 17 -23.03 1.57 3.88
CA LEU A 17 -22.14 2.16 4.86
C LEU A 17 -21.24 3.19 4.14
N PRO A 18 -21.21 4.47 4.56
CA PRO A 18 -20.27 5.43 4.01
C PRO A 18 -18.82 4.96 4.15
N ASP A 19 -18.00 5.17 3.11
CA ASP A 19 -16.59 4.76 3.09
C ASP A 19 -15.79 5.40 4.25
N ASP A 20 -16.20 6.57 4.72
CA ASP A 20 -15.62 7.29 5.87
C ASP A 20 -15.76 6.54 7.21
N LEU A 21 -16.64 5.53 7.28
CA LEU A 21 -16.83 4.68 8.47
C LEU A 21 -15.96 3.42 8.44
N VAL A 22 -15.19 3.21 7.37
CA VAL A 22 -14.33 2.04 7.19
C VAL A 22 -12.87 2.44 7.41
N CYS A 23 -12.15 1.67 8.22
CA CYS A 23 -10.72 1.86 8.40
C CYS A 23 -9.99 1.58 7.08
N SER A 24 -9.28 2.57 6.53
CA SER A 24 -8.55 2.39 5.26
C SER A 24 -7.33 1.46 5.36
N ILE A 25 -6.91 1.07 6.57
CA ILE A 25 -5.79 0.15 6.80
C ILE A 25 -6.25 -1.31 6.76
N CYS A 26 -7.25 -1.66 7.56
CA CYS A 26 -7.72 -3.05 7.68
C CYS A 26 -9.02 -3.32 6.92
N LEU A 27 -9.62 -2.29 6.31
CA LEU A 27 -10.84 -2.36 5.51
C LEU A 27 -12.06 -2.91 6.28
N THR A 28 -12.09 -2.68 7.59
CA THR A 28 -13.20 -3.05 8.48
C THR A 28 -13.73 -1.85 9.23
N VAL A 29 -14.94 -1.96 9.78
CA VAL A 29 -15.53 -0.94 10.65
C VAL A 29 -14.82 -0.95 12.01
N PRO A 30 -14.18 0.14 12.45
CA PRO A 30 -13.53 0.22 13.75
C PRO A 30 -14.48 0.00 14.92
N ALA A 31 -14.23 -1.02 15.74
CA ALA A 31 -14.94 -1.23 17.01
C ALA A 31 -14.48 -0.25 18.11
N ASP A 32 -13.17 0.04 18.18
CA ASP A 32 -12.58 1.10 19.02
C ASP A 32 -11.93 2.17 18.11
N PRO A 33 -12.73 3.08 17.53
CA PRO A 33 -12.26 4.11 16.61
C PRO A 33 -11.40 5.17 17.31
N LEU A 34 -10.35 5.61 16.63
CA LEU A 34 -9.65 6.86 16.93
C LEU A 34 -9.75 7.80 15.73
N ILE A 35 -9.98 9.08 16.02
CA ILE A 35 -10.03 10.16 15.05
C ILE A 35 -8.71 10.95 15.06
N THR A 36 -8.17 11.22 13.87
CA THR A 36 -6.99 12.07 13.69
C THR A 36 -7.36 13.55 13.75
N PRO A 37 -6.38 14.48 13.87
CA PRO A 37 -6.64 15.93 13.78
C PRO A 37 -7.21 16.40 12.44
N CYS A 38 -7.11 15.57 11.41
CA CYS A 38 -7.68 15.80 10.08
C CYS A 38 -9.01 15.07 9.85
N ASP A 39 -9.67 14.64 10.93
CA ASP A 39 -11.00 14.04 10.97
C ASP A 39 -11.15 12.66 10.30
N HIS A 40 -10.03 11.97 10.03
CA HIS A 40 -10.04 10.60 9.53
C HIS A 40 -10.13 9.59 10.69
N VAL A 41 -10.92 8.53 10.51
CA VAL A 41 -11.18 7.52 11.55
C VAL A 41 -10.51 6.19 11.23
N PHE A 42 -9.87 5.60 12.23
CA PHE A 42 -9.16 4.33 12.12
C PHE A 42 -9.39 3.44 13.33
N CYS A 43 -9.15 2.13 13.18
CA CYS A 43 -8.98 1.25 14.32
C CYS A 43 -7.79 1.71 15.17
N LYS A 44 -7.99 1.80 16.49
CA LYS A 44 -6.92 2.11 17.46
C LYS A 44 -5.59 1.37 17.23
N PRO A 45 -5.54 0.03 17.04
CA PRO A 45 -4.27 -0.65 16.78
C PRO A 45 -3.66 -0.24 15.45
N CYS A 46 -4.46 -0.13 14.39
CA CYS A 46 -4.01 0.19 13.04
C CYS A 46 -3.33 1.56 12.98
N ILE A 47 -3.98 2.61 13.52
CA ILE A 47 -3.40 3.95 13.45
C ILE A 47 -2.15 4.10 14.33
N ARG A 48 -2.11 3.44 15.49
CA ARG A 48 -0.91 3.47 16.36
C ARG A 48 0.27 2.80 15.68
N GLN A 49 0.05 1.67 15.01
CA GLN A 49 1.09 1.00 14.25
C GLN A 49 1.57 1.85 13.07
N ALA A 50 0.66 2.48 12.33
CA ALA A 50 1.02 3.36 11.22
C ALA A 50 1.87 4.55 11.68
N LEU A 51 1.48 5.20 12.78
CA LEU A 51 2.19 6.36 13.33
C LEU A 51 3.56 6.00 13.93
N ASN A 52 3.78 4.75 14.36
CA ASN A 52 5.11 4.27 14.76
C ASN A 52 6.09 4.21 13.58
N VAL A 53 5.60 4.06 12.34
CA VAL A 53 6.43 4.05 11.13
C VAL A 53 6.63 5.46 10.59
N ARG A 54 5.55 6.25 10.49
CA ARG A 54 5.60 7.64 10.00
C ARG A 54 4.55 8.50 10.72
N ASN A 55 4.96 9.66 11.24
CA ASN A 55 4.10 10.62 11.93
C ASN A 55 3.20 11.46 10.98
N VAL A 56 2.44 10.78 10.13
CA VAL A 56 1.51 11.39 9.16
C VAL A 56 0.23 10.57 9.10
N CYS A 57 -0.90 11.22 8.79
CA CYS A 57 -2.15 10.51 8.55
C CYS A 57 -2.02 9.58 7.31
N PRO A 58 -2.47 8.32 7.39
CA PRO A 58 -2.42 7.38 6.26
C PRO A 58 -3.24 7.79 5.03
N ILE A 59 -4.24 8.68 5.18
CA ILE A 59 -5.13 9.09 4.09
C ILE A 59 -4.61 10.36 3.40
N ASP A 60 -4.44 11.44 4.15
CA ASP A 60 -4.12 12.77 3.58
C ASP A 60 -2.68 13.24 3.86
N ARG A 61 -1.88 12.41 4.52
CA ARG A 61 -0.47 12.67 4.88
C ARG A 61 -0.23 13.93 5.72
N ARG A 62 -1.28 14.52 6.30
CA ARG A 62 -1.11 15.64 7.23
C ARG A 62 -0.36 15.19 8.49
N PRO A 63 0.48 16.06 9.09
CA PRO A 63 1.21 15.72 10.31
C PRO A 63 0.28 15.22 11.41
N CYS A 64 0.58 14.05 11.95
CA CYS A 64 -0.24 13.41 12.97
C CYS A 64 0.65 12.57 13.88
N THR A 65 0.47 12.69 15.18
CA THR A 65 1.20 11.93 16.20
C THR A 65 0.24 11.17 17.10
N VAL A 66 0.74 10.13 17.78
CA VAL A 66 -0.10 9.26 18.64
C VAL A 66 -0.81 10.06 19.73
N GLY A 67 -0.19 11.11 20.27
CA GLY A 67 -0.78 11.96 21.31
C GLY A 67 -1.91 12.88 20.83
N GLN A 68 -2.06 13.07 19.52
CA GLN A 68 -3.09 13.92 18.94
C GLN A 68 -4.37 13.14 18.55
N LEU A 69 -4.35 11.81 18.69
CA LEU A 69 -5.49 10.96 18.41
C LEU A 69 -6.56 11.13 19.50
N LYS A 70 -7.82 11.29 19.08
CA LYS A 70 -8.96 11.44 20.00
C LYS A 70 -9.90 10.25 19.88
N ARG A 71 -10.63 9.98 20.96
CA ARG A 71 -11.80 9.08 20.91
C ARG A 71 -12.98 9.85 20.31
N LEU A 72 -13.93 9.11 19.73
CA LEU A 72 -15.21 9.70 19.35
C LEU A 72 -15.99 10.07 20.61
N GLU A 73 -16.67 11.21 20.58
CA GLU A 73 -17.45 11.74 21.70
C GLU A 73 -18.76 12.36 21.20
N GLY A 74 -19.74 12.49 22.10
CA GLY A 74 -20.99 13.17 21.79
C GLY A 74 -21.77 12.53 20.63
N LEU A 75 -22.11 13.32 19.61
CA LEU A 75 -22.92 12.85 18.48
C LEU A 75 -22.18 11.81 17.64
N SER A 76 -20.89 11.99 17.37
CA SER A 76 -20.12 11.05 16.54
C SER A 76 -20.05 9.68 17.18
N LEU A 77 -19.84 9.60 18.50
CA LEU A 77 -19.90 8.34 19.24
C LEU A 77 -21.28 7.68 19.15
N ARG A 78 -22.37 8.42 19.36
CA ARG A 78 -23.73 7.85 19.29
C ARG A 78 -24.08 7.32 17.91
N VAL A 79 -23.72 8.06 16.85
CA VAL A 79 -23.90 7.61 15.47
C VAL A 79 -23.07 6.35 15.23
N TRP A 80 -21.80 6.35 15.66
CA TRP A 80 -20.92 5.19 15.51
C TRP A 80 -21.48 3.95 16.20
N SER A 81 -21.87 4.08 17.47
CA SER A 81 -22.45 2.99 18.26
C SER A 81 -23.69 2.36 17.62
N GLY A 82 -24.47 3.11 16.84
CA GLY A 82 -25.67 2.64 16.17
C GLY A 82 -25.43 1.90 14.85
N ILE A 83 -24.20 1.89 14.31
CA ILE A 83 -23.88 1.23 13.05
C ILE A 83 -24.23 -0.25 13.14
N GLN A 84 -25.06 -0.72 12.19
CA GLN A 84 -25.44 -2.13 12.10
C GLN A 84 -24.33 -2.93 11.40
N VAL A 85 -23.89 -4.01 12.06
CA VAL A 85 -22.81 -4.89 11.59
C VAL A 85 -23.24 -6.36 11.65
N LYS A 86 -22.55 -7.21 10.89
CA LYS A 86 -22.63 -8.67 10.97
C LYS A 86 -21.37 -9.22 11.64
N CYS A 87 -21.46 -10.40 12.23
CA CYS A 87 -20.28 -11.06 12.81
C CYS A 87 -19.19 -11.29 11.76
N GLY A 88 -17.90 -11.13 12.13
CA GLY A 88 -16.79 -11.47 11.23
C GLY A 88 -16.81 -12.94 10.80
N GLY A 89 -17.32 -13.84 11.65
CA GLY A 89 -17.56 -15.25 11.34
C GLY A 89 -18.90 -15.54 10.68
N HIS A 90 -19.57 -14.55 10.07
CA HIS A 90 -20.90 -14.75 9.47
C HIS A 90 -20.89 -15.80 8.37
N GLU A 91 -19.87 -15.77 7.51
CA GLU A 91 -19.69 -16.74 6.43
C GLU A 91 -19.31 -18.14 6.96
N SER A 92 -18.76 -18.20 8.18
CA SER A 92 -18.46 -19.44 8.89
C SER A 92 -19.62 -19.96 9.76
N GLY A 93 -20.83 -19.39 9.60
CA GLY A 93 -22.05 -19.88 10.24
C GLY A 93 -22.54 -19.09 11.46
N CYS A 94 -21.92 -17.96 11.80
CA CYS A 94 -22.44 -17.08 12.86
C CYS A 94 -23.55 -16.17 12.33
N ALA A 95 -24.82 -16.45 12.64
CA ALA A 95 -25.95 -15.65 12.16
C ALA A 95 -26.09 -14.26 12.82
N TRP A 96 -25.22 -13.89 13.76
CA TRP A 96 -25.38 -12.67 14.55
C TRP A 96 -25.24 -11.40 13.70
N ARG A 97 -26.18 -10.48 13.93
CA ARG A 97 -26.25 -9.12 13.41
C ARG A 97 -26.72 -8.22 14.54
N GLY A 98 -26.19 -7.01 14.61
CA GLY A 98 -26.55 -6.06 15.66
C GLY A 98 -25.76 -4.76 15.54
N SER A 99 -25.83 -3.93 16.57
CA SER A 99 -25.06 -2.70 16.61
C SER A 99 -23.57 -2.97 16.85
N ILE A 100 -22.68 -2.09 16.38
CA ILE A 100 -21.24 -2.22 16.66
C ILE A 100 -20.93 -2.09 18.15
N ALA A 101 -21.76 -1.40 18.92
CA ALA A 101 -21.64 -1.33 20.37
C ALA A 101 -21.86 -2.70 21.03
N ASP A 102 -22.80 -3.49 20.52
CA ASP A 102 -23.10 -4.84 21.04
C ASP A 102 -22.13 -5.91 20.52
N TYR A 103 -21.29 -5.57 19.54
CA TYR A 103 -20.40 -6.52 18.88
C TYR A 103 -19.39 -7.14 19.84
N ALA A 104 -18.77 -6.35 20.72
CA ALA A 104 -17.83 -6.86 21.72
C ALA A 104 -18.48 -7.90 22.64
N THR A 105 -19.67 -7.60 23.15
CA THR A 105 -20.46 -8.51 23.99
C THR A 105 -20.85 -9.79 23.24
N HIS A 106 -21.15 -9.68 21.94
CA HIS A 106 -21.38 -10.85 21.10
C HIS A 106 -20.13 -11.73 21.00
N VAL A 107 -18.97 -11.16 20.66
CA VAL A 107 -17.71 -11.91 20.52
C VAL A 107 -17.33 -12.62 21.83
N GLU A 108 -17.46 -11.93 22.96
CA GLU A 108 -17.07 -12.48 24.27
C GLU A 108 -17.99 -13.61 24.76
N ASN A 109 -19.31 -13.49 24.56
CA ASN A 109 -20.26 -14.34 25.28
C ASN A 109 -21.18 -15.18 24.39
N ASN A 110 -21.38 -14.81 23.13
CA ASN A 110 -22.47 -15.34 22.30
C ASN A 110 -22.04 -15.82 20.90
N CYS A 111 -20.78 -15.65 20.52
CA CYS A 111 -20.29 -16.06 19.21
C CYS A 111 -20.00 -17.57 19.17
N ASN A 112 -20.79 -18.31 18.40
CA ASN A 112 -20.65 -19.75 18.17
C ASN A 112 -19.44 -20.12 17.29
N VAL A 113 -19.00 -19.19 16.42
CA VAL A 113 -17.75 -19.33 15.64
C VAL A 113 -16.54 -18.84 16.45
N GLY A 114 -16.78 -18.02 17.48
CA GLY A 114 -15.78 -17.40 18.35
C GLY A 114 -15.31 -18.27 19.53
N ARG A 115 -15.87 -19.47 19.73
CA ARG A 115 -15.25 -20.48 20.61
C ARG A 115 -14.11 -21.22 19.91
N ASN A 116 -13.25 -20.48 19.25
CA ASN A 116 -11.84 -20.80 19.30
C ASN A 116 -11.19 -19.61 20.03
N PRO A 117 -11.04 -19.66 21.36
CA PRO A 117 -10.08 -18.77 21.98
C PRO A 117 -8.76 -19.01 21.24
N VAL A 118 -7.96 -17.97 21.08
CA VAL A 118 -6.56 -18.12 20.68
C VAL A 118 -5.93 -19.24 21.54
N GLY A 119 -5.77 -20.43 20.97
CA GLY A 119 -5.37 -21.67 21.64
C GLY A 119 -5.58 -22.81 20.63
N ASN A 120 -4.58 -23.24 19.87
CA ASN A 120 -3.21 -23.55 20.27
C ASN A 120 -2.16 -22.82 19.41
N ASN A 121 -1.90 -21.55 19.71
CA ASN A 121 -0.70 -20.85 19.23
C ASN A 121 0.02 -20.14 20.39
N VAL A 122 -0.11 -20.63 21.63
CA VAL A 122 0.74 -20.12 22.72
C VAL A 122 2.14 -20.70 22.58
N ASP A 123 2.26 -21.99 22.27
CA ASP A 123 3.55 -22.63 21.99
C ASP A 123 4.16 -22.10 20.68
N VAL A 124 3.39 -22.00 19.60
CA VAL A 124 3.87 -21.46 18.32
C VAL A 124 4.24 -19.97 18.43
N ASN A 125 3.52 -19.14 19.18
CA ASN A 125 3.92 -17.74 19.37
C ASN A 125 5.10 -17.61 20.34
N LEU A 126 5.27 -18.48 21.33
CA LEU A 126 6.46 -18.45 22.19
C LEU A 126 7.69 -18.89 21.41
N GLU A 127 7.63 -20.01 20.68
CA GLU A 127 8.70 -20.50 19.81
C GLU A 127 9.04 -19.47 18.72
N LEU A 128 8.03 -18.88 18.06
CA LEU A 128 8.26 -17.85 17.05
C LEU A 128 8.82 -16.56 17.68
N THR A 129 8.44 -16.21 18.91
CA THR A 129 9.01 -15.06 19.62
C THR A 129 10.46 -15.33 20.03
N GLU A 130 10.76 -16.53 20.51
CA GLU A 130 12.11 -16.99 20.85
C GLU A 130 13.02 -17.05 19.62
N GLU A 131 12.50 -17.53 18.48
CA GLU A 131 13.19 -17.55 17.19
C GLU A 131 13.42 -16.13 16.67
N VAL A 132 12.43 -15.24 16.75
CA VAL A 132 12.59 -13.82 16.39
C VAL A 132 13.63 -13.14 17.28
N ASP A 133 13.65 -13.43 18.58
CA ASP A 133 14.65 -12.86 19.48
C ASP A 133 16.03 -13.48 19.29
N ALA A 134 16.13 -14.76 18.93
CA ALA A 134 17.38 -15.40 18.51
C ALA A 134 17.93 -14.79 17.22
N LEU A 135 17.08 -14.63 16.20
CA LEU A 135 17.42 -13.97 14.93
C LEU A 135 17.81 -12.50 15.15
N ARG A 136 17.19 -11.80 16.11
CA ARG A 136 17.58 -10.43 16.49
C ARG A 136 18.96 -10.38 17.13
N ARG A 137 19.29 -11.34 18.01
CA ARG A 137 20.63 -11.46 18.60
C ARG A 137 21.68 -11.76 17.54
N GLU A 138 21.42 -12.72 16.66
CA GLU A 138 22.32 -13.06 15.55
C GLU A 138 22.51 -11.87 14.60
N ASN A 139 21.44 -11.12 14.29
CA ASN A 139 21.54 -9.88 13.51
C ASN A 139 22.37 -8.80 14.20
N LEU A 140 22.34 -8.72 15.53
CA LEU A 140 23.14 -7.77 16.29
C LEU A 140 24.63 -8.16 16.26
N GLU A 141 24.93 -9.45 16.47
CA GLU A 141 26.28 -9.99 16.38
C GLU A 141 26.86 -9.84 14.97
N MET A 142 26.07 -10.17 13.93
CA MET A 142 26.49 -10.04 12.54
C MET A 142 26.73 -8.58 12.14
N LYS A 143 25.94 -7.63 12.68
CA LYS A 143 26.19 -6.19 12.52
C LYS A 143 27.49 -5.76 13.18
N GLU A 144 27.77 -6.25 14.39
CA GLU A 144 29.01 -5.94 15.10
C GLU A 144 30.24 -6.48 14.35
N GLN A 145 30.18 -7.73 13.88
CA GLN A 145 31.22 -8.32 13.03
C GLN A 145 31.41 -7.54 11.72
N LEU A 146 30.33 -7.07 11.10
CA LEU A 146 30.42 -6.22 9.90
C LEU A 146 31.07 -4.88 10.22
N GLU A 147 30.76 -4.27 11.37
CA GLU A 147 31.42 -3.04 11.81
C GLU A 147 32.90 -3.25 12.11
N GLU A 148 33.28 -4.34 12.76
CA GLU A 148 34.67 -4.70 13.01
C GLU A 148 35.42 -4.94 11.70
N SER A 149 34.85 -5.72 10.77
CA SER A 149 35.41 -5.93 9.44
C SER A 149 35.55 -4.61 8.66
N ARG A 150 34.58 -3.70 8.78
CA ARG A 150 34.67 -2.35 8.22
C ARG A 150 35.76 -1.52 8.88
N ARG A 151 35.94 -1.59 10.21
CA ARG A 151 37.03 -0.92 10.95
C ARG A 151 38.39 -1.47 10.51
N ALA A 152 38.52 -2.79 10.39
CA ALA A 152 39.72 -3.46 9.90
C ALA A 152 40.04 -3.06 8.46
N ASN A 153 39.04 -3.02 7.56
CA ASN A 153 39.22 -2.56 6.19
C ASN A 153 39.63 -1.08 6.11
N ARG A 154 39.00 -0.20 6.92
CA ARG A 154 39.42 1.21 7.00
C ARG A 154 40.86 1.35 7.50
N MET A 155 41.24 0.57 8.52
CA MET A 155 42.62 0.56 9.03
C MET A 155 43.59 0.07 7.96
N ARG A 156 43.23 -0.99 7.23
CA ARG A 156 44.02 -1.54 6.13
C ARG A 156 44.19 -0.55 4.99
N ASP A 157 43.16 0.24 4.67
CA ASP A 157 43.23 1.35 3.70
C ASP A 157 44.17 2.46 4.17
N VAL A 158 44.14 2.83 5.45
CA VAL A 158 45.07 3.82 6.02
C VAL A 158 46.51 3.30 5.94
N LEU A 159 46.75 2.06 6.35
CA LEU A 159 48.06 1.41 6.27
C LEU A 159 48.55 1.25 4.82
N LEU A 160 47.66 0.94 3.87
CA LEU A 160 47.96 0.90 2.45
C LEU A 160 48.34 2.29 1.92
N ARG A 161 47.63 3.34 2.32
CA ARG A 161 47.98 4.73 1.94
C ARG A 161 49.33 5.13 2.52
N GLU A 162 49.62 4.79 3.78
CA GLU A 162 50.91 5.06 4.42
C GLU A 162 52.04 4.23 3.79
N ALA A 163 51.79 2.98 3.42
CA ALA A 163 52.71 2.12 2.67
C ALA A 163 52.98 2.65 1.25
N VAL A 164 51.96 3.21 0.58
CA VAL A 164 52.10 3.87 -0.73
C VAL A 164 52.90 5.17 -0.62
N VAL A 165 52.74 5.92 0.47
CA VAL A 165 53.52 7.14 0.74
C VAL A 165 54.98 6.82 1.10
N THR A 166 55.24 5.71 1.80
CA THR A 166 56.60 5.27 2.17
C THR A 166 57.32 4.49 1.06
N ALA A 167 56.59 3.93 0.10
CA ALA A 167 57.14 3.33 -1.11
C ALA A 167 57.50 4.42 -2.14
N THR A 168 58.54 5.20 -1.85
CA THR A 168 59.08 6.15 -2.83
C THR A 168 59.92 5.45 -3.92
N ASP A 169 59.62 5.84 -5.17
CA ASP A 169 60.53 6.06 -6.31
C ASP A 169 60.93 4.93 -7.28
N ARG A 170 60.39 3.71 -7.21
CA ARG A 170 60.64 2.70 -8.28
C ARG A 170 59.42 1.97 -8.85
N THR A 171 58.29 1.99 -8.15
CA THR A 171 57.05 1.33 -8.59
C THR A 171 56.08 2.28 -9.28
N CYS A 172 56.19 3.60 -9.04
CA CYS A 172 55.27 4.60 -9.58
C CYS A 172 55.32 4.66 -11.13
N ASP A 173 56.51 4.57 -11.73
CA ASP A 173 56.67 4.62 -13.20
C ASP A 173 56.06 3.41 -13.92
N HIS A 174 56.06 2.24 -13.29
CA HIS A 174 55.53 1.02 -13.90
C HIS A 174 54.00 0.97 -13.87
N PHE A 175 53.39 1.47 -12.79
CA PHE A 175 51.93 1.43 -12.62
C PHE A 175 51.22 2.70 -13.10
N ALA A 176 51.93 3.82 -13.28
CA ALA A 176 51.39 5.05 -13.86
C ALA A 176 50.61 4.83 -15.17
N PRO A 177 51.13 4.12 -16.19
CA PRO A 177 50.39 3.89 -17.44
C PRO A 177 49.13 3.02 -17.23
N ILE A 178 49.16 2.08 -16.28
CA ILE A 178 48.01 1.23 -15.95
C ILE A 178 46.92 2.05 -15.25
N ILE A 179 47.29 2.92 -14.31
CA ILE A 179 46.36 3.82 -13.61
C ILE A 179 45.73 4.80 -14.59
N GLU A 180 46.50 5.35 -15.53
CA GLU A 180 46.01 6.24 -16.57
C GLU A 180 45.05 5.53 -17.53
N GLN A 181 45.34 4.28 -17.90
CA GLN A 181 44.46 3.48 -18.74
C GLN A 181 43.14 3.14 -18.03
N LEU A 182 43.19 2.69 -16.77
CA LEU A 182 41.98 2.45 -15.97
C LEU A 182 41.17 3.73 -15.74
N GLY A 183 41.84 4.88 -15.62
CA GLY A 183 41.19 6.19 -15.57
C GLY A 183 40.41 6.51 -16.85
N ARG A 184 41.01 6.28 -18.02
CA ARG A 184 40.36 6.47 -19.33
C ARG A 184 39.17 5.54 -19.53
N GLU A 185 39.29 4.28 -19.16
CA GLU A 185 38.19 3.30 -19.25
C GLU A 185 37.02 3.69 -18.32
N ARG A 186 37.31 4.09 -17.08
CA ARG A 186 36.30 4.58 -16.14
C ARG A 186 35.56 5.80 -16.68
N ASP A 187 36.28 6.76 -17.27
CA ASP A 187 35.69 8.00 -17.77
C ASP A 187 34.84 7.74 -19.03
N SER A 188 35.26 6.81 -19.89
CA SER A 188 34.48 6.32 -21.03
C SER A 188 33.18 5.64 -20.58
N LEU A 189 33.25 4.75 -19.59
CA LEU A 189 32.07 4.10 -19.01
C LEU A 189 31.10 5.11 -18.38
N ARG A 190 31.65 6.14 -17.73
CA ARG A 190 30.85 7.22 -17.13
C ARG A 190 30.10 8.03 -18.19
N GLN A 191 30.76 8.39 -19.28
CA GLN A 191 30.12 9.06 -20.42
C GLN A 191 29.03 8.20 -21.06
N SER A 192 29.30 6.90 -21.27
CA SER A 192 28.30 5.98 -21.83
C SER A 192 27.07 5.86 -20.92
N ARG A 193 27.26 5.75 -19.60
CA ARG A 193 26.18 5.75 -18.62
C ARG A 193 25.37 7.06 -18.66
N ASP A 194 26.05 8.20 -18.69
CA ASP A 194 25.38 9.51 -18.66
C ASP A 194 24.58 9.74 -19.96
N ALA A 195 25.11 9.30 -21.12
CA ALA A 195 24.40 9.30 -22.40
C ALA A 195 23.18 8.36 -22.41
N LEU A 196 23.31 7.15 -21.84
CA LEU A 196 22.17 6.23 -21.68
C LEU A 196 21.09 6.83 -20.78
N ARG A 197 21.50 7.52 -19.70
CA ARG A 197 20.58 8.20 -18.78
C ARG A 197 19.84 9.35 -19.46
N GLU A 198 20.52 10.13 -20.28
CA GLU A 198 19.92 11.21 -21.07
C GLU A 198 18.94 10.66 -22.12
N ASN A 199 19.30 9.58 -22.82
CA ASN A 199 18.40 8.86 -23.72
C ASN A 199 17.16 8.30 -23.01
N LEU A 200 17.31 7.82 -21.78
CA LEU A 200 16.19 7.34 -20.96
C LEU A 200 15.24 8.48 -20.59
N ASN A 201 15.80 9.65 -20.23
CA ASN A 201 15.03 10.85 -19.86
C ASN A 201 14.32 11.49 -21.07
N ASN A 202 14.89 11.37 -22.27
CA ASN A 202 14.37 11.97 -23.50
C ASN A 202 13.40 11.06 -24.28
N ARG A 203 13.07 9.86 -23.76
CA ARG A 203 12.06 8.99 -24.38
C ARG A 203 10.67 9.66 -24.29
N PRO A 204 10.00 9.94 -25.41
CA PRO A 204 8.65 10.50 -25.37
C PRO A 204 7.70 9.44 -24.78
N ASN A 205 6.99 9.81 -23.72
CA ASN A 205 6.06 8.96 -22.96
C ASN A 205 6.68 7.84 -22.10
N LEU A 206 7.72 8.16 -21.32
CA LEU A 206 7.73 7.66 -19.95
C LEU A 206 6.92 8.64 -19.09
N PRO A 207 5.73 8.28 -18.63
CA PRO A 207 5.13 9.05 -17.55
C PRO A 207 6.14 9.09 -16.39
N ARG A 208 6.20 10.22 -15.65
CA ARG A 208 7.15 10.49 -14.55
C ARG A 208 6.87 9.59 -13.34
N ILE A 209 6.78 8.29 -13.54
CA ILE A 209 6.22 7.37 -12.57
C ILE A 209 7.30 6.56 -11.88
N PHE A 210 8.32 7.19 -11.31
CA PHE A 210 9.20 6.48 -10.36
C PHE A 210 9.71 7.41 -9.26
N TYR A 211 8.80 8.22 -8.69
CA TYR A 211 9.04 8.92 -7.42
C TYR A 211 7.88 8.70 -6.45
N GLY A 212 7.62 7.43 -6.11
CA GLY A 212 6.98 7.05 -4.85
C GLY A 212 5.46 7.22 -4.73
N ASP A 213 4.80 7.96 -5.62
CA ASP A 213 3.40 8.35 -5.48
C ASP A 213 2.59 8.17 -6.77
N TYR A 214 2.08 6.96 -6.99
CA TYR A 214 1.13 6.65 -8.07
C TYR A 214 -0.28 7.00 -7.56
N TYR A 215 -0.72 8.25 -7.76
CA TYR A 215 -2.08 8.68 -7.43
C TYR A 215 -2.99 8.53 -8.65
N PHE A 216 -3.22 7.30 -9.12
CA PHE A 216 -4.17 7.08 -10.21
C PHE A 216 -5.58 7.39 -9.74
N GLY A 217 -6.11 8.52 -10.21
CA GLY A 217 -7.47 8.95 -9.96
C GLY A 217 -8.48 8.27 -10.90
N ARG A 218 -9.77 8.53 -10.66
CA ARG A 218 -10.86 8.06 -11.52
C ARG A 218 -10.73 8.56 -12.96
N GLU A 219 -10.01 9.65 -13.22
CA GLU A 219 -9.88 10.23 -14.55
C GLU A 219 -8.74 9.62 -15.39
N GLU A 220 -7.91 8.76 -14.80
CA GLU A 220 -6.65 8.29 -15.41
C GLU A 220 -6.70 6.80 -15.79
N VAL A 221 -7.90 6.32 -16.18
CA VAL A 221 -8.15 4.92 -16.54
C VAL A 221 -7.27 4.49 -17.71
N THR A 222 -7.09 5.36 -18.70
CA THR A 222 -6.27 5.14 -19.88
C THR A 222 -4.80 4.98 -19.55
N GLU A 223 -4.26 5.85 -18.69
CA GLU A 223 -2.88 5.85 -18.24
C GLU A 223 -2.58 4.59 -17.42
N LEU A 224 -3.54 4.17 -16.60
CA LEU A 224 -3.44 2.93 -15.82
C LEU A 224 -3.41 1.69 -16.74
N SER A 225 -4.26 1.64 -17.76
CA SER A 225 -4.24 0.55 -18.76
C SER A 225 -2.92 0.53 -19.54
N GLN A 226 -2.44 1.70 -19.96
CA GLN A 226 -1.15 1.83 -20.67
C GLN A 226 0.03 1.35 -19.80
N LEU A 227 0.02 1.64 -18.49
CA LEU A 227 1.05 1.18 -17.57
C LEU A 227 1.11 -0.34 -17.52
N ILE A 228 -0.04 -1.00 -17.29
CA ILE A 228 -0.11 -2.46 -17.15
C ILE A 228 0.23 -3.13 -18.49
N SER A 229 -0.27 -2.59 -19.61
CA SER A 229 -0.03 -3.15 -20.95
C SER A 229 1.44 -3.14 -21.37
N ARG A 230 2.26 -2.27 -20.77
CA ARG A 230 3.71 -2.17 -21.06
C ARG A 230 4.51 -3.35 -20.49
N TYR A 231 4.00 -4.02 -19.46
CA TYR A 231 4.68 -5.11 -18.77
C TYR A 231 3.70 -6.27 -18.46
N LEU A 232 3.07 -6.86 -19.48
CA LEU A 232 1.99 -7.83 -19.25
C LEU A 232 2.40 -9.05 -18.42
N ASP A 233 3.60 -9.58 -18.61
CA ASP A 233 4.00 -10.85 -17.98
C ASP A 233 4.29 -10.68 -16.47
N GLU A 234 5.11 -9.70 -16.10
CA GLU A 234 5.52 -9.47 -14.71
C GLU A 234 5.55 -7.97 -14.36
N ALA A 235 5.09 -7.64 -13.16
CA ALA A 235 5.17 -6.27 -12.65
C ALA A 235 6.62 -5.88 -12.29
N PRO A 236 7.11 -4.69 -12.67
CA PRO A 236 8.39 -4.16 -12.20
C PRO A 236 8.48 -4.12 -10.67
N ILE A 237 9.66 -4.39 -10.11
CA ILE A 237 9.90 -4.48 -8.66
C ILE A 237 9.55 -3.17 -7.93
N GLU A 238 9.64 -2.03 -8.60
CA GLU A 238 9.34 -0.71 -8.06
C GLU A 238 7.82 -0.39 -8.03
N ILE A 239 6.98 -1.25 -8.60
CA ILE A 239 5.53 -1.09 -8.67
C ILE A 239 4.84 -2.03 -7.68
N ASP A 240 3.96 -1.47 -6.85
CA ASP A 240 3.15 -2.22 -5.91
C ASP A 240 1.82 -2.64 -6.56
N SER A 241 1.73 -3.91 -6.99
CA SER A 241 0.53 -4.48 -7.60
C SER A 241 -0.73 -4.33 -6.76
N ASN A 242 -0.63 -4.30 -5.42
CA ASN A 242 -1.79 -4.11 -4.55
C ASN A 242 -2.35 -2.70 -4.62
N LYS A 243 -1.46 -1.70 -4.74
CA LYS A 243 -1.90 -0.31 -4.97
C LYS A 243 -2.55 -0.15 -6.32
N ILE A 244 -1.98 -0.76 -7.36
CA ILE A 244 -2.54 -0.75 -8.71
C ILE A 244 -3.93 -1.41 -8.70
N PHE A 245 -4.08 -2.56 -8.03
CA PHE A 245 -5.38 -3.19 -7.84
C PHE A 245 -6.40 -2.27 -7.17
N ASN A 246 -6.00 -1.53 -6.13
CA ASN A 246 -6.90 -0.58 -5.47
C ASN A 246 -7.31 0.60 -6.37
N CYS A 247 -6.42 1.05 -7.26
CA CYS A 247 -6.75 2.05 -8.28
C CYS A 247 -7.79 1.49 -9.25
N VAL A 248 -7.54 0.29 -9.81
CA VAL A 248 -8.50 -0.40 -10.70
C VAL A 248 -9.86 -0.59 -10.02
N ARG A 249 -9.88 -1.01 -8.75
CA ARG A 249 -11.10 -1.16 -7.95
C ARG A 249 -11.85 0.16 -7.80
N THR A 250 -11.14 1.26 -7.56
CA THR A 250 -11.74 2.60 -7.43
C THR A 250 -12.40 3.02 -8.72
N CYS A 251 -11.73 2.82 -9.87
CA CYS A 251 -12.29 3.10 -11.18
C CYS A 251 -13.52 2.21 -11.48
N TYR A 252 -13.48 0.93 -11.10
CA TYR A 252 -14.61 0.02 -11.22
C TYR A 252 -15.82 0.45 -10.37
N ILE A 253 -15.62 0.85 -9.11
CA ILE A 253 -16.72 1.34 -8.26
C ILE A 253 -17.39 2.57 -8.91
N ALA A 254 -16.60 3.43 -9.55
CA ALA A 254 -17.11 4.59 -10.26
C ALA A 254 -17.92 4.23 -11.51
N LEU A 255 -17.56 3.15 -12.20
CA LEU A 255 -18.36 2.57 -13.28
C LEU A 255 -19.69 2.02 -12.73
N ASP A 256 -19.63 1.22 -11.66
CA ASP A 256 -20.78 0.50 -11.11
C ASP A 256 -21.84 1.44 -10.50
N LYS A 257 -21.41 2.57 -9.94
CA LYS A 257 -22.29 3.58 -9.35
C LYS A 257 -22.85 4.59 -10.38
N HIS A 258 -22.42 4.52 -11.65
CA HIS A 258 -22.82 5.44 -12.71
C HIS A 258 -22.74 6.92 -12.32
N TYR A 259 -21.58 7.36 -11.84
CA TYR A 259 -21.43 8.77 -11.47
C TYR A 259 -21.57 9.70 -12.68
N VAL A 260 -22.24 10.84 -12.45
CA VAL A 260 -22.62 11.82 -13.49
C VAL A 260 -21.40 12.60 -14.03
N ASP A 261 -20.28 12.60 -13.31
CA ASP A 261 -19.02 13.23 -13.68
C ASP A 261 -18.09 12.32 -14.51
N ASN A 262 -18.50 11.08 -14.81
CA ASN A 262 -17.68 10.17 -15.62
C ASN A 262 -17.61 10.67 -17.09
N PRO A 263 -16.44 10.60 -17.75
CA PRO A 263 -16.32 10.88 -19.18
C PRO A 263 -17.24 10.02 -20.04
N ASP A 264 -17.68 10.53 -21.19
CA ASP A 264 -18.52 9.76 -22.14
C ASP A 264 -17.84 8.45 -22.61
N THR A 265 -16.50 8.43 -22.66
CA THR A 265 -15.70 7.26 -23.05
C THR A 265 -15.43 6.28 -21.92
N TYR A 266 -15.79 6.62 -20.68
CA TYR A 266 -15.36 5.91 -19.47
C TYR A 266 -15.71 4.42 -19.48
N TRP A 267 -16.85 4.06 -20.08
CA TRP A 267 -17.27 2.66 -20.24
C TRP A 267 -16.27 1.87 -21.11
N TYR A 268 -15.82 2.45 -22.22
CA TYR A 268 -14.84 1.83 -23.11
C TYR A 268 -13.45 1.77 -22.47
N ASP A 269 -13.07 2.84 -21.77
CA ASP A 269 -11.79 2.92 -21.06
C ASP A 269 -11.71 1.85 -19.95
N MET A 270 -12.81 1.67 -19.21
CA MET A 270 -12.91 0.62 -18.19
C MET A 270 -12.91 -0.79 -18.79
N ARG A 271 -13.56 -0.99 -19.94
CA ARG A 271 -13.51 -2.27 -20.67
C ARG A 271 -12.07 -2.61 -21.06
N MET A 272 -11.33 -1.62 -21.57
CA MET A 272 -9.92 -1.76 -21.92
C MET A 272 -9.10 -2.11 -20.68
N LEU A 273 -9.19 -1.29 -19.61
CA LEU A 273 -8.43 -1.48 -18.38
C LEU A 273 -8.62 -2.86 -17.78
N LEU A 274 -9.87 -3.28 -17.55
CA LEU A 274 -10.14 -4.58 -16.93
C LEU A 274 -9.68 -5.73 -17.84
N GLY A 275 -9.84 -5.61 -19.16
CA GLY A 275 -9.29 -6.58 -20.12
C GLY A 275 -7.76 -6.68 -20.05
N THR A 276 -7.07 -5.54 -19.96
CA THR A 276 -5.60 -5.49 -19.78
C THR A 276 -5.18 -6.14 -18.46
N CYS A 277 -5.91 -5.88 -17.37
CA CYS A 277 -5.63 -6.50 -16.08
C CYS A 277 -5.76 -8.02 -16.13
N LEU A 278 -6.82 -8.54 -16.79
CA LEU A 278 -7.04 -9.98 -16.95
C LEU A 278 -5.96 -10.66 -17.79
N ALA A 279 -5.39 -9.94 -18.75
CA ALA A 279 -4.29 -10.41 -19.59
C ALA A 279 -2.91 -10.31 -18.91
N SER A 280 -2.81 -9.67 -17.74
CA SER A 280 -1.54 -9.43 -17.05
C SER A 280 -1.27 -10.45 -15.92
N GLY A 281 0.00 -10.73 -15.67
CA GLY A 281 0.48 -11.53 -14.53
C GLY A 281 0.67 -10.74 -13.23
N TRP A 282 0.11 -9.53 -13.13
CA TRP A 282 0.36 -8.61 -12.01
C TRP A 282 -0.37 -8.96 -10.71
N PHE A 283 -1.48 -9.69 -10.82
CA PHE A 283 -2.46 -9.85 -9.76
C PHE A 283 -2.48 -11.27 -9.22
N THR A 284 -2.72 -11.39 -7.91
CA THR A 284 -2.98 -12.70 -7.28
C THR A 284 -4.27 -13.33 -7.80
N ASP A 285 -4.43 -14.65 -7.66
CA ASP A 285 -5.64 -15.37 -8.10
C ASP A 285 -6.93 -14.75 -7.56
N ASN A 286 -6.94 -14.32 -6.29
CA ASN A 286 -8.09 -13.66 -5.68
C ASN A 286 -8.40 -12.30 -6.30
N GLN A 287 -7.37 -11.50 -6.59
CA GLN A 287 -7.54 -10.20 -7.26
C GLN A 287 -8.00 -10.39 -8.69
N TRP A 288 -7.42 -11.35 -9.40
CA TRP A 288 -7.81 -11.70 -10.76
C TRP A 288 -9.28 -12.15 -10.82
N ASN A 289 -9.72 -13.03 -9.91
CA ASN A 289 -11.12 -13.48 -9.82
C ASN A 289 -12.11 -12.33 -9.58
N ASN A 290 -11.72 -11.34 -8.77
CA ASN A 290 -12.53 -10.12 -8.60
C ASN A 290 -12.64 -9.34 -9.90
N ILE A 291 -11.51 -9.12 -10.58
CA ILE A 291 -11.46 -8.39 -11.88
C ILE A 291 -12.28 -9.13 -12.94
N ASP A 292 -12.22 -10.47 -13.00
CA ASP A 292 -13.02 -11.27 -13.94
C ASP A 292 -14.51 -11.15 -13.65
N SER A 293 -14.90 -11.19 -12.37
CA SER A 293 -16.29 -10.96 -11.96
C SER A 293 -16.78 -9.57 -12.37
N TRP A 294 -15.98 -8.53 -12.13
CA TRP A 294 -16.27 -7.14 -12.52
C TRP A 294 -16.42 -7.00 -14.03
N TYR A 295 -15.50 -7.60 -14.79
CA TYR A 295 -15.52 -7.58 -16.25
C TYR A 295 -16.77 -8.28 -16.79
N ARG A 296 -17.10 -9.48 -16.30
CA ARG A 296 -18.28 -10.22 -16.75
C ARG A 296 -19.59 -9.52 -16.40
N LYS A 297 -19.67 -8.88 -15.23
CA LYS A 297 -20.87 -8.13 -14.80
C LYS A 297 -21.26 -7.05 -15.80
N HIS A 298 -20.28 -6.32 -16.35
CA HIS A 298 -20.53 -5.16 -17.23
C HIS A 298 -20.31 -5.44 -18.72
N PHE A 299 -19.48 -6.42 -19.06
CA PHE A 299 -19.03 -6.67 -20.44
C PHE A 299 -19.17 -8.13 -20.89
N GLY A 300 -19.69 -9.02 -20.02
CA GLY A 300 -19.82 -10.46 -20.31
C GLY A 300 -20.99 -10.83 -21.22
N ASN A 301 -21.99 -9.95 -21.38
CA ASN A 301 -23.04 -10.13 -22.37
C ASN A 301 -22.61 -9.52 -23.70
N VAL A 302 -22.71 -10.31 -24.77
CA VAL A 302 -22.28 -9.98 -26.15
C VAL A 302 -23.13 -8.86 -26.78
N ASN A 303 -24.21 -8.47 -26.11
CA ASN A 303 -24.99 -7.29 -26.45
C ASN A 303 -24.49 -6.18 -25.53
N GLY A 304 -23.61 -5.31 -26.06
CA GLY A 304 -23.24 -4.07 -25.37
C GLY A 304 -24.46 -3.18 -25.12
N PRO A 305 -24.28 -2.01 -24.46
CA PRO A 305 -25.35 -1.01 -24.39
C PRO A 305 -25.85 -0.64 -25.79
#